data_AF-A0A7K2J271-F1
#
_entry.id   AF-A0A7K2J271-F1
#
_cell.length_a   1.000
_cell.length_b   1.000
_cell.length_c   1.000
_cell.angle_alpha   90.00
_cell.angle_beta   90.00
_cell.angle_gamma   90.00
#
_symmetry.space_group_name_H-M   'P 1'
#
loop_
_entity.id
_entity.type
_entity.pdbx_description
1 polymer ?
#
loop_
_entity_poly.entity_id
_entity_poly.type
_entity_poly.pdbx_seq_one_letter_code
_entity_poly.pdbx_strand_id
1 'polypeptide(L)'
;MEQIKNLWANGGTINRGDDYAPVALEDFEGLDFDTDDDGTPTEESWQVLADQVNSELPGAHPGPTAEGNLLDEISNVAHAISEGEQRRDQLIRQAVAARISVTAIATHADLSRSRIYQIRDGRR
;
A
#
# COMPACT_ATOMS: atom_id res chain seq x y z
N MET A 1 -0.03 25.25 9.26
CA MET A 1 1.03 24.97 10.26
C MET A 1 0.54 25.17 11.70
N GLU A 2 -0.05 26.32 12.06
CA GLU A 2 -0.52 26.61 13.43
C GLU A 2 -1.56 25.60 13.97
N GLN A 3 -2.45 25.10 13.11
CA GLN A 3 -3.45 24.08 13.48
C GLN A 3 -2.85 22.72 13.86
N ILE A 4 -1.73 22.32 13.24
CA ILE A 4 -1.05 21.04 13.51
C ILE A 4 -0.21 21.14 14.78
N LYS A 5 0.49 22.28 14.97
CA LYS A 5 1.17 22.58 16.23
C LYS A 5 0.17 22.60 17.41
N ASN A 6 -1.03 23.14 17.20
CA ASN A 6 -2.11 23.11 18.19
C ASN A 6 -2.67 21.70 18.46
N LEU A 7 -2.87 20.89 17.40
CA LEU A 7 -3.25 19.48 17.52
C LEU A 7 -2.23 18.69 18.35
N TRP A 8 -0.94 18.93 18.13
CA TRP A 8 0.14 18.26 18.86
C TRP A 8 0.22 18.69 20.33
N ALA A 9 0.05 19.98 20.61
CA ALA A 9 0.18 20.52 21.97
C ALA A 9 -1.05 20.22 22.85
N ASN A 10 -2.24 20.19 22.26
CA ASN A 10 -3.50 20.16 23.00
C ASN A 10 -4.40 18.95 22.67
N GLY A 11 -4.02 18.12 21.69
CA GLY A 11 -4.85 17.02 21.19
C GLY A 11 -6.06 17.53 20.38
N GLY A 12 -6.93 16.59 19.98
CA GLY A 12 -8.19 16.88 19.28
C GLY A 12 -8.19 16.46 17.82
N THR A 13 -8.90 17.21 16.97
CA THR A 13 -9.01 16.92 15.54
C THR A 13 -8.94 18.19 14.69
N ILE A 14 -8.21 18.13 13.57
CA ILE A 14 -8.20 19.16 12.53
C ILE A 14 -9.35 18.85 11.55
N ASN A 15 -10.31 19.77 11.46
CA ASN A 15 -11.36 19.70 10.45
C ASN A 15 -10.82 20.21 9.11
N ARG A 16 -10.87 19.37 8.07
CA ARG A 16 -10.39 19.66 6.72
C ARG A 16 -11.49 20.09 5.74
N GLY A 17 -12.70 20.35 6.25
CA GLY A 17 -13.88 20.67 5.45
C GLY A 17 -14.76 19.45 5.18
N ASP A 18 -15.94 19.69 4.60
CA ASP A 18 -16.99 18.67 4.44
C ASP A 18 -16.62 17.52 3.50
N ASP A 19 -15.65 17.75 2.60
CA ASP A 19 -15.20 16.79 1.60
C ASP A 19 -14.11 15.82 2.12
N TYR A 20 -13.58 16.05 3.33
CA TYR A 20 -12.44 15.30 3.86
C TYR A 20 -12.65 14.84 5.31
N ALA A 21 -12.15 13.65 5.62
CA ALA A 21 -12.15 13.14 6.99
C ALA A 21 -11.28 14.06 7.89
N PRO A 22 -11.76 14.35 9.12
CA PRO A 22 -10.97 15.09 10.10
C PRO A 22 -9.72 14.27 10.47
N VAL A 23 -8.64 14.98 10.80
CA VAL A 23 -7.37 14.35 11.17
C VAL A 23 -7.16 14.49 12.67
N ALA A 24 -6.88 13.39 13.35
CA ALA A 24 -6.59 13.34 14.78
C ALA A 24 -5.10 13.05 15.04
N LEU A 25 -4.65 13.15 16.29
CA LEU A 25 -3.25 12.90 16.63
C LEU A 25 -2.88 11.43 16.41
N GLU A 26 -3.84 10.53 16.62
CA GLU A 26 -3.73 9.09 16.42
C GLU A 26 -3.45 8.73 14.96
N ASP A 27 -3.87 9.56 14.01
CA ASP A 27 -3.57 9.33 12.60
C ASP A 27 -2.07 9.44 12.31
N PHE A 28 -1.31 10.12 13.17
CA PHE A 28 0.15 10.25 13.07
C PHE A 28 0.90 9.19 13.89
N GLU A 29 0.21 8.27 14.57
CA GLU A 29 0.87 7.19 15.30
C GLU A 29 1.55 6.21 14.32
N GLY A 30 2.83 5.94 14.54
CA GLY A 30 3.63 5.04 13.69
C GLY A 30 4.33 5.74 12.51
N LEU A 31 4.22 7.06 12.40
CA LEU A 31 5.06 7.84 11.51
C LEU A 31 6.50 7.91 12.04
N ASP A 32 7.47 7.69 11.15
CA ASP A 32 8.87 7.95 11.41
C ASP A 32 9.21 9.36 10.92
N PHE A 33 9.39 10.30 11.85
CA PHE A 33 9.77 11.69 11.57
C PHE A 33 10.79 12.16 12.61
N ASP A 34 11.66 13.08 12.21
CA ASP A 34 12.74 13.57 13.07
C ASP A 34 12.18 14.47 14.18
N THR A 35 12.38 14.04 15.43
CA THR A 35 12.10 14.82 16.63
C THR A 35 13.36 15.42 17.23
N ASP A 36 13.22 16.55 17.89
CA ASP A 36 14.25 17.09 18.79
C ASP A 36 14.35 16.27 20.09
N ASP A 37 15.27 16.68 20.96
CA ASP A 37 15.54 16.02 22.25
C ASP A 37 14.33 16.03 23.22
N ASP A 38 13.34 16.89 22.97
CA ASP A 38 12.10 17.00 23.74
C ASP A 38 10.96 16.14 23.13
N GLY A 39 11.24 15.39 22.05
CA GLY A 39 10.24 14.59 21.34
C GLY A 39 9.29 15.44 20.48
N THR A 40 9.66 16.68 20.17
CA THR A 40 8.88 17.57 19.32
C THR A 40 9.36 17.45 17.87
N PRO A 41 8.46 17.40 16.87
CA PRO A 41 8.88 17.42 15.47
C PRO A 41 9.80 18.61 15.18
N THR A 42 10.85 18.36 14.41
CA THR A 42 11.74 19.41 13.87
C THR A 42 10.97 20.34 12.92
N GLU A 43 11.49 21.54 12.63
CA GLU A 43 10.81 22.48 11.72
C GLU A 43 10.64 21.92 10.30
N GLU A 44 11.58 21.09 9.84
CA GLU A 44 11.45 20.36 8.56
C GLU A 44 10.33 19.31 8.63
N SER A 45 10.23 18.56 9.73
CA SER A 45 9.14 17.61 9.97
C SER A 45 7.78 18.30 10.08
N TRP A 46 7.71 19.49 10.69
CA TRP A 46 6.48 20.29 10.73
C TRP A 46 5.96 20.66 9.36
N GLN A 47 6.85 20.94 8.41
CA GLN A 47 6.46 21.27 7.04
C GLN A 47 5.91 20.02 6.32
N VAL A 48 6.56 18.87 6.47
CA VAL A 48 6.09 17.59 5.91
C VAL A 48 4.70 17.22 6.42
N LEU A 49 4.49 17.31 7.74
CA LEU A 49 3.18 17.07 8.36
C LEU A 49 2.13 18.06 7.85
N ALA A 50 2.50 19.32 7.64
CA ALA A 50 1.60 20.33 7.10
C ALA A 50 1.17 20.07 5.67
N ASP A 51 2.10 19.66 4.81
CA ASP A 51 1.78 19.35 3.42
C ASP A 51 0.93 18.08 3.32
N GLN A 52 1.16 17.11 4.22
CA GLN A 52 0.40 15.87 4.25
C GLN A 52 -1.04 16.06 4.73
N VAL A 53 -1.26 16.87 5.78
CA VAL A 53 -2.61 17.21 6.26
C VAL A 53 -3.39 17.99 5.21
N ASN A 54 -2.72 18.87 4.45
CA ASN A 54 -3.35 19.71 3.42
C ASN A 54 -3.39 19.06 2.03
N SER A 55 -2.94 17.81 1.87
CA SER A 55 -2.97 17.13 0.57
C SER A 55 -4.41 16.83 0.13
N GLU A 56 -4.80 17.33 -1.04
CA GLU A 56 -6.15 17.20 -1.61
C GLU A 56 -6.50 15.77 -2.10
N LEU A 57 -5.56 14.81 -1.95
CA LEU A 57 -5.77 13.41 -2.34
C LEU A 57 -6.86 12.76 -1.48
N PRO A 58 -7.96 12.26 -2.08
CA PRO A 58 -9.04 11.65 -1.32
C PRO A 58 -8.53 10.39 -0.60
N GLY A 59 -8.61 10.38 0.73
CA GLY A 59 -8.15 9.29 1.58
C GLY A 59 -6.74 9.43 2.15
N ALA A 60 -6.01 10.51 1.84
CA ALA A 60 -4.73 10.80 2.48
C ALA A 60 -4.93 11.16 3.96
N HIS A 61 -4.88 10.13 4.81
CA HIS A 61 -4.55 10.28 6.22
C HIS A 61 -3.02 10.45 6.32
N PRO A 62 -2.52 11.14 7.34
CA PRO A 62 -1.09 11.21 7.59
C PRO A 62 -0.54 9.85 8.05
N GLY A 63 -0.51 8.85 7.15
CA GLY A 63 0.23 7.59 7.34
C GLY A 63 1.71 7.75 6.99
N PRO A 64 2.57 6.74 7.29
CA PRO A 64 4.04 6.84 7.17
C PRO A 64 4.38 7.53 5.86
N THR A 65 5.29 8.50 5.95
CA THR A 65 5.68 9.49 4.90
C THR A 65 5.54 8.97 3.48
N ALA A 66 5.44 9.83 2.47
CA ALA A 66 5.32 9.39 1.07
C ALA A 66 6.31 8.27 0.65
N GLU A 67 7.47 8.12 1.30
CA GLU A 67 8.38 6.97 1.17
C GLU A 67 7.94 5.68 1.91
N GLY A 68 7.41 5.78 3.13
CA GLY A 68 6.77 4.66 3.83
C GLY A 68 5.54 4.13 3.08
N ASN A 69 4.76 5.03 2.48
CA ASN A 69 3.66 4.67 1.60
C ASN A 69 4.13 3.92 0.33
N LEU A 70 5.31 4.24 -0.22
CA LEU A 70 5.85 3.52 -1.38
C LEU A 70 6.31 2.10 -1.04
N LEU A 71 6.93 1.88 0.13
CA LEU A 71 7.32 0.53 0.54
C LEU A 71 6.10 -0.34 0.87
N ASP A 72 5.07 0.23 1.48
CA ASP A 72 3.80 -0.44 1.70
C ASP A 72 3.06 -0.71 0.38
N GLU A 73 3.06 0.24 -0.55
CA GLU A 73 2.50 0.05 -1.90
C GLU A 73 3.26 -1.04 -2.67
N ILE A 74 4.60 -1.05 -2.61
CA ILE A 74 5.43 -2.12 -3.18
C ILE A 74 5.08 -3.47 -2.54
N SER A 75 4.93 -3.53 -1.22
CA SER A 75 4.57 -4.75 -0.50
C SER A 75 3.18 -5.24 -0.90
N ASN A 76 2.20 -4.33 -0.99
CA ASN A 76 0.84 -4.62 -1.42
C ASN A 76 0.78 -5.12 -2.86
N VAL A 77 1.51 -4.49 -3.78
CA VAL A 77 1.63 -4.94 -5.18
C VAL A 77 2.32 -6.30 -5.24
N ALA A 78 3.38 -6.53 -4.48
CA ALA A 78 4.06 -7.83 -4.41
C ALA A 78 3.14 -8.93 -3.89
N HIS A 79 2.33 -8.64 -2.87
CA HIS A 79 1.31 -9.55 -2.36
C HIS A 79 0.24 -9.85 -3.42
N ALA A 80 -0.31 -8.83 -4.07
CA ALA A 80 -1.30 -8.99 -5.13
C ALA A 80 -0.77 -9.80 -6.32
N ILE A 81 0.49 -9.59 -6.71
CA ILE A 81 1.16 -10.41 -7.73
C ILE A 81 1.25 -11.86 -7.25
N SER A 82 1.72 -12.11 -6.02
CA SER A 82 1.85 -13.45 -5.48
C SER A 82 0.52 -14.21 -5.44
N GLU A 83 -0.55 -13.55 -4.97
CA GLU A 83 -1.90 -14.11 -4.97
C GLU A 83 -2.42 -14.35 -6.39
N GLY A 84 -2.18 -13.40 -7.30
CA GLY A 84 -2.51 -13.54 -8.72
C GLY A 84 -1.81 -14.73 -9.37
N GLU A 85 -0.54 -14.94 -9.08
CA GLU A 85 0.23 -16.08 -9.57
C GLU A 85 -0.29 -17.41 -9.00
N GLN A 86 -0.57 -17.46 -7.70
CA GLN A 86 -1.16 -18.66 -7.08
C GLN A 86 -2.51 -19.01 -7.69
N ARG A 87 -3.36 -18.00 -7.92
CA ARG A 87 -4.67 -18.17 -8.57
C ARG A 87 -4.53 -18.61 -10.02
N ARG A 88 -3.62 -18.00 -10.79
CA ARG A 88 -3.30 -18.41 -12.17
C ARG A 88 -2.88 -19.89 -12.19
N ASP A 89 -1.96 -20.28 -11.32
CA ASP A 89 -1.43 -21.64 -11.27
C ASP A 89 -2.50 -22.68 -10.87
N GLN A 90 -3.44 -22.30 -10.01
CA GLN A 90 -4.61 -23.11 -9.68
C GLN A 90 -5.55 -23.27 -10.89
N LEU A 91 -5.84 -22.18 -11.61
CA LEU A 91 -6.67 -22.21 -12.81
C LEU A 91 -6.03 -23.05 -13.93
N ILE A 92 -4.71 -22.97 -14.09
CA ILE A 92 -3.97 -23.83 -15.02
C ILE A 92 -4.13 -25.30 -14.65
N ARG A 93 -3.99 -25.67 -13.37
CA ARG A 93 -4.19 -27.05 -12.90
C ARG A 93 -5.62 -27.53 -13.16
N GLN A 94 -6.62 -26.69 -12.90
CA GLN A 94 -8.03 -26.99 -13.21
C GLN A 94 -8.26 -27.17 -14.71
N ALA A 95 -7.71 -26.29 -15.56
CA ALA A 95 -7.81 -26.38 -17.01
C ALA A 95 -7.19 -27.67 -17.56
N VAL A 96 -6.03 -28.08 -17.04
CA VAL A 96 -5.40 -29.36 -17.39
C VAL A 96 -6.27 -30.54 -16.95
N ALA A 97 -6.83 -30.51 -15.73
CA ALA A 97 -7.75 -31.55 -15.26
C ALA A 97 -9.03 -31.65 -16.11
N ALA A 98 -9.51 -30.52 -16.62
CA ALA A 98 -10.62 -30.42 -17.57
C ALA A 98 -10.23 -30.82 -19.02
N ARG A 99 -9.00 -31.31 -19.24
CA ARG A 99 -8.46 -31.74 -20.55
C ARG A 99 -8.41 -30.63 -21.60
N ILE A 100 -8.32 -29.37 -21.18
CA ILE A 100 -8.07 -28.25 -22.09
C ILE A 100 -6.65 -28.40 -22.66
N SER A 101 -6.48 -28.09 -23.95
CA SER A 101 -5.17 -28.27 -24.61
C SER A 101 -4.09 -27.38 -23.98
N VAL A 102 -2.92 -27.98 -23.71
CA VAL A 102 -1.76 -27.25 -23.14
C VAL A 102 -1.34 -26.07 -24.00
N THR A 103 -1.47 -26.19 -25.33
CA THR A 103 -1.19 -25.09 -26.26
C THR A 103 -2.13 -23.90 -26.04
N ALA A 104 -3.44 -24.14 -25.89
CA ALA A 104 -4.40 -23.07 -25.63
C ALA A 104 -4.16 -22.43 -24.26
N ILE A 105 -3.90 -23.24 -23.22
CA ILE A 105 -3.58 -22.73 -21.88
C ILE A 105 -2.33 -21.85 -21.94
N ALA A 106 -1.27 -22.30 -22.61
CA ALA A 106 -0.02 -21.56 -22.79
C ALA A 106 -0.26 -20.20 -23.48
N THR A 107 -1.06 -20.17 -24.54
CA THR A 107 -1.41 -18.93 -25.25
C THR A 107 -2.21 -17.97 -24.37
N HIS A 108 -3.21 -18.45 -23.63
CA HIS A 108 -4.04 -17.59 -22.78
C HIS A 108 -3.34 -17.11 -21.51
N ALA A 109 -2.41 -17.90 -20.97
CA ALA A 109 -1.66 -17.55 -19.77
C ALA A 109 -0.38 -16.74 -20.07
N ASP A 110 -0.05 -16.54 -21.35
CA ASP A 110 1.24 -15.99 -21.81
C ASP A 110 2.45 -16.71 -21.19
N LEU A 111 2.40 -18.04 -21.19
CA LEU A 111 3.44 -18.91 -20.62
C LEU A 111 3.94 -19.92 -21.65
N SER A 112 5.19 -20.35 -21.48
CA SER A 112 5.71 -21.48 -22.27
C SER A 112 4.98 -22.78 -21.92
N ARG A 113 4.87 -23.71 -22.89
CA ARG A 113 4.31 -25.05 -22.65
C ARG A 113 5.06 -25.80 -21.53
N SER A 114 6.37 -25.61 -21.45
CA SER A 114 7.19 -26.20 -20.38
C SER A 114 6.74 -25.71 -19.00
N ARG A 115 6.48 -24.40 -18.87
CA ARG A 115 6.00 -23.82 -17.61
C ARG A 115 4.62 -24.35 -17.21
N ILE A 116 3.71 -24.55 -18.16
CA ILE A 116 2.41 -25.19 -17.89
C ILE A 116 2.58 -26.60 -17.31
N TYR A 117 3.51 -27.40 -17.85
CA TYR A 117 3.79 -28.74 -17.29
C TYR A 117 4.41 -28.68 -15.89
N GLN A 118 5.32 -27.74 -15.62
CA GLN A 118 5.88 -27.54 -14.28
C GLN A 118 4.78 -27.20 -13.26
N ILE A 119 3.88 -26.27 -13.60
CA ILE A 119 2.75 -25.87 -12.75
C ILE A 119 1.79 -27.04 -12.51
N ARG A 120 1.50 -27.84 -13.55
CA ARG A 120 0.71 -29.08 -13.43
C ARG A 120 1.34 -30.04 -12.42
N ASP A 121 2.66 -30.20 -12.50
CA ASP A 121 3.42 -31.16 -11.69
C ASP A 121 3.81 -30.60 -10.31
N GLY A 122 3.38 -29.37 -9.97
CA GLY A 122 3.66 -28.71 -8.69
C GLY A 122 5.13 -28.28 -8.50
N ARG A 123 5.89 -28.11 -9.58
CA ARG A 123 7.30 -27.71 -9.56
C ARG A 123 7.40 -26.19 -9.76
N ARG A 124 8.05 -25.48 -8.83
CA ARG A 124 8.28 -24.03 -8.92
C ARG A 124 9.58 -23.71 -9.64
#